data_AF-A0A270MY44-F1
#
_entry.id   AF-A0A270MY44-F1
#
_cell.length_a   1.000
_cell.length_b   1.000
_cell.length_c   1.000
_cell.angle_alpha   90.00
_cell.angle_beta   90.00
_cell.angle_gamma   90.00
#
_symmetry.space_group_name_H-M   'P 1'
#
loop_
_entity.id
_entity.type
_entity.pdbx_description
1 polymer ?
#
loop_
_entity_poly.entity_id
_entity_poly.type
_entity_poly.pdbx_seq_one_letter_code
_entity_poly.pdbx_strand_id
1 'polypeptide(L)'
;AGVVVHVANPARVKAFGQAEGIRTKTDRSDAKLIARFFEAQRSEKLHPYVPPTPSEVKLRALVRRRDDLQEMLQMERNRLDVADISV
;
A
#
# COMPACT_ATOMS: atom_id res chain seq x y z
N ALA A 1 0.67 14.53 21.98
CA ALA A 1 0.33 14.77 20.56
C ALA A 1 1.23 15.90 20.03
N GLY A 2 1.57 15.92 18.74
CA GLY A 2 2.35 17.02 18.14
C GLY A 2 3.69 16.65 17.47
N VAL A 3 3.86 15.43 16.96
CA VAL A 3 5.07 15.03 16.23
C VAL A 3 4.80 15.10 14.72
N VAL A 4 5.75 15.64 13.95
CA VAL A 4 5.71 15.62 12.49
C VAL A 4 6.00 14.20 12.00
N VAL A 5 5.07 13.62 11.25
CA VAL A 5 5.19 12.28 10.70
C VAL A 5 5.58 12.36 9.23
N HIS A 6 6.42 11.43 8.79
CA HIS A 6 6.76 11.24 7.39
C HIS A 6 6.33 9.83 6.98
N VAL A 7 5.78 9.69 5.78
CA VAL A 7 5.30 8.42 5.25
C VAL A 7 6.04 8.12 3.95
N ALA A 8 6.59 6.92 3.84
CA ALA A 8 7.25 6.43 2.65
C ALA A 8 6.46 5.27 2.04
N ASN A 9 6.57 5.11 0.72
CA ASN A 9 6.04 3.93 0.04
C ASN A 9 6.80 2.68 0.54
N PRO A 10 6.12 1.66 1.10
CA PRO A 10 6.76 0.44 1.60
C PRO A 10 7.63 -0.27 0.55
N ALA A 11 7.26 -0.19 -0.74
CA ALA A 11 8.04 -0.78 -1.82
C ALA A 11 9.44 -0.14 -1.94
N ARG A 12 9.55 1.19 -1.73
CA ARG A 12 10.85 1.89 -1.75
C ARG A 12 11.72 1.48 -0.58
N VAL A 13 11.14 1.36 0.62
CA VAL A 13 11.85 0.90 1.82
C VAL A 13 12.35 -0.54 1.62
N LYS A 14 11.51 -1.41 1.07
CA LYS A 14 11.88 -2.80 0.75
C LYS A 14 13.03 -2.86 -0.27
N ALA A 15 12.94 -2.10 -1.35
CA ALA A 15 14.01 -2.04 -2.36
C ALA A 15 15.32 -1.52 -1.78
N PHE A 16 15.28 -0.53 -0.89
CA PHE A 16 16.46 -0.06 -0.16
C PHE A 16 17.06 -1.16 0.72
N GLY A 17 16.25 -1.92 1.45
CA GLY A 17 16.72 -3.06 2.25
C GLY A 17 17.36 -4.17 1.41
N GLN A 18 16.83 -4.41 0.20
CA GLN A 18 17.41 -5.35 -0.75
C GLN A 18 18.78 -4.87 -1.25
N ALA A 19 18.91 -3.59 -1.58
CA ALA A 19 20.19 -2.99 -2.01
C ALA A 19 21.25 -3.03 -0.90
N GLU A 20 20.83 -2.87 0.36
CA GLU A 20 21.68 -2.97 1.56
C GLU A 20 22.03 -4.42 1.97
N GLY A 21 21.51 -5.43 1.25
CA GLY A 21 21.81 -6.83 1.52
C GLY A 21 21.19 -7.37 2.81
N ILE A 22 20.12 -6.75 3.32
CA ILE A 22 19.41 -7.25 4.51
C ILE A 22 18.61 -8.50 4.12
N ARG A 23 19.08 -9.66 4.59
CA ARG A 23 18.46 -10.97 4.31
C ARG A 23 17.56 -11.48 5.43
N THR A 24 17.80 -11.02 6.65
CA THR A 24 17.06 -11.47 7.84
C THR A 24 15.98 -10.47 8.18
N LYS A 25 14.74 -10.94 8.28
CA LYS A 25 13.59 -10.11 8.68
C LYS A 25 13.25 -10.34 10.15
N THR A 26 13.37 -9.28 10.93
CA THR A 26 12.94 -9.18 12.33
C THR A 26 12.38 -7.79 12.56
N ASP A 27 11.47 -7.61 13.52
CA ASP A 27 10.94 -6.26 13.81
C ASP A 27 12.07 -5.26 14.14
N ARG A 28 13.13 -5.74 14.80
CA ARG A 28 14.32 -4.94 15.12
C ARG A 28 15.11 -4.53 13.87
N SER A 29 15.33 -5.43 12.93
CA SER A 29 16.05 -5.13 11.69
C SER A 29 15.22 -4.23 10.77
N ASP A 30 13.90 -4.43 10.71
CA ASP A 30 13.00 -3.62 9.90
C ASP A 30 12.90 -2.19 10.44
N ALA A 31 12.82 -2.00 11.76
CA ALA A 31 12.87 -0.67 12.36
C ALA A 31 14.18 0.07 12.03
N LYS A 32 15.32 -0.64 12.10
CA LYS A 32 16.63 -0.07 11.76
C LYS A 32 16.75 0.26 10.28
N LEU A 33 16.18 -0.57 9.40
CA LEU A 33 16.11 -0.33 7.96
C LEU A 33 15.29 0.93 7.65
N ILE A 34 14.11 1.08 8.26
CA ILE A 34 13.26 2.26 8.07
C ILE A 34 13.98 3.54 8.53
N ALA A 35 14.63 3.51 9.70
CA ALA A 35 15.39 4.64 10.19
C ALA A 35 16.51 5.06 9.22
N ARG A 36 17.31 4.08 8.77
CA ARG A 36 18.39 4.33 7.79
C ARG A 36 17.88 4.84 6.45
N PHE A 37 16.73 4.33 5.98
CA PHE A 37 16.10 4.80 4.76
C PHE A 37 15.76 6.29 4.85
N PHE A 38 15.14 6.73 5.95
CA PHE A 38 14.81 8.15 6.14
C PHE A 38 16.04 9.02 6.41
N GLU A 39 17.08 8.50 7.06
CA GLU A 39 18.36 9.20 7.19
C GLU A 39 19.02 9.41 5.83
N ALA A 40 19.05 8.39 4.97
CA ALA A 40 19.61 8.48 3.62
C ALA A 40 18.82 9.45 2.73
N GLN A 41 17.51 9.55 2.92
CA GLN A 41 16.65 10.48 2.19
C GLN A 41 16.65 11.89 2.76
N ARG A 42 17.34 12.19 3.86
CA ARG A 42 17.28 13.51 4.50
C ARG A 42 17.85 14.63 3.63
N SER A 43 18.73 14.31 2.68
CA SER A 43 19.24 15.26 1.67
C SER A 43 18.18 15.60 0.61
N GLU A 44 17.28 14.65 0.32
CA GLU A 44 16.03 14.92 -0.40
C GLU A 44 15.08 15.62 0.58
N LYS A 45 14.35 16.65 0.14
CA LYS A 45 13.40 17.33 1.04
C LYS A 45 12.30 16.34 1.45
N LEU A 46 12.39 15.80 2.66
CA LEU A 46 11.34 14.99 3.25
C LEU A 46 10.07 15.84 3.40
N HIS A 47 8.97 15.36 2.82
CA HIS A 47 7.67 16.03 2.91
C HIS A 47 6.88 15.48 4.11
N PRO A 48 6.41 16.35 5.02
CA PRO A 48 5.52 15.93 6.08
C PRO A 48 4.28 15.23 5.52
N TYR A 49 3.83 14.19 6.22
CA TYR A 49 2.60 13.52 5.90
C TYR A 49 1.42 14.49 6.06
N VAL A 50 0.66 14.64 4.99
CA VAL A 50 -0.61 15.36 4.99
C VAL A 50 -1.72 14.31 4.94
N PRO A 51 -2.65 14.31 5.91
CA PRO A 51 -3.78 13.40 5.86
C PRO A 51 -4.65 13.73 4.62
N PRO A 52 -5.25 12.71 4.00
CA PRO A 52 -6.08 12.93 2.83
C PRO A 52 -7.33 13.75 3.17
N THR A 53 -7.72 14.61 2.24
CA THR A 53 -8.92 15.43 2.33
C THR A 53 -10.19 14.58 2.37
N PRO A 54 -11.31 15.11 2.90
CA PRO A 54 -12.59 14.40 2.90
C PRO A 54 -13.04 13.93 1.50
N SER A 55 -12.78 14.75 0.46
CA SER A 55 -13.09 14.40 -0.93
C SER A 55 -12.24 13.23 -1.43
N GLU A 56 -10.95 13.19 -1.11
CA GLU A 56 -10.07 12.06 -1.46
C GLU A 56 -10.46 10.78 -0.72
N VAL A 57 -10.84 10.89 0.55
CA VAL A 57 -11.37 9.76 1.32
C VAL A 57 -12.64 9.22 0.66
N LYS A 58 -13.58 10.09 0.30
CA LYS A 58 -14.83 9.71 -0.39
C LYS A 58 -14.55 9.05 -1.74
N LEU A 59 -13.66 9.63 -2.55
CA LEU A 59 -13.29 9.08 -3.85
C LEU A 59 -12.70 7.68 -3.71
N ARG A 60 -11.76 7.45 -2.78
CA ARG A 60 -11.20 6.11 -2.53
C ARG A 60 -12.27 5.10 -2.12
N ALA A 61 -13.24 5.51 -1.30
CA ALA A 61 -14.35 4.62 -0.91
C ALA A 61 -15.23 4.24 -2.12
N LEU A 62 -15.52 5.19 -3.00
CA LEU A 62 -16.28 4.94 -4.23
C LEU A 62 -15.52 4.02 -5.20
N VAL A 63 -14.22 4.24 -5.38
CA VAL A 63 -13.36 3.37 -6.21
C VAL A 63 -13.37 1.95 -5.68
N ARG A 64 -13.15 1.76 -4.37
CA ARG A 64 -13.22 0.44 -3.74
C ARG A 64 -14.57 -0.22 -3.94
N ARG A 65 -15.67 0.52 -3.75
CA ARG A 65 -17.02 -0.01 -3.96
C ARG A 65 -17.26 -0.45 -5.40
N ARG A 66 -16.75 0.30 -6.38
CA ARG A 66 -16.81 -0.11 -7.79
C ARG A 66 -16.07 -1.42 -7.99
N ASP A 67 -14.86 -1.55 -7.45
CA ASP A 67 -14.04 -2.76 -7.61
C ASP A 67 -14.75 -3.99 -7.00
N ASP A 68 -15.31 -3.85 -5.80
CA ASP A 68 -16.11 -4.91 -5.17
C ASP A 68 -17.30 -5.35 -6.06
N LEU A 69 -17.98 -4.39 -6.69
CA LEU A 69 -19.10 -4.68 -7.61
C LEU A 69 -18.64 -5.39 -8.88
N GLN A 70 -17.46 -5.05 -9.39
CA GLN A 70 -16.88 -5.73 -10.56
C GLN A 70 -16.51 -7.18 -10.22
N GLU A 71 -15.94 -7.43 -9.05
CA GLU A 71 -15.66 -8.79 -8.56
C GLU A 71 -16.95 -9.60 -8.41
N MET A 72 -17.99 -9.02 -7.82
CA MET A 72 -19.30 -9.69 -7.70
C MET A 72 -19.90 -10.02 -9.06
N LEU A 73 -19.87 -9.08 -10.01
CA LEU A 73 -20.34 -9.34 -11.37
C LEU A 73 -19.58 -10.48 -12.03
N GLN A 74 -18.26 -10.55 -11.85
CA GLN A 74 -17.45 -11.63 -12.39
C GLN A 74 -17.81 -12.98 -11.75
N MET A 75 -18.05 -13.01 -10.44
CA MET A 75 -18.50 -14.23 -9.75
C MET A 75 -19.83 -14.73 -10.30
N GLU A 76 -20.81 -13.85 -10.53
CA GLU A 76 -22.10 -14.25 -11.09
C GLU A 76 -22.00 -14.74 -12.54
N ARG A 77 -21.14 -14.11 -13.36
CA ARG A 77 -20.85 -14.59 -14.73
C ARG A 77 -20.28 -16.01 -14.71
N ASN A 78 -19.27 -16.26 -13.88
CA ASN A 78 -18.68 -17.58 -13.76
C ASN A 78 -19.71 -18.64 -13.31
N ARG A 79 -20.65 -18.26 -12.43
CA ARG A 79 -21.73 -19.16 -12.00
C ARG A 79 -22.71 -19.48 -13.12
N LEU A 80 -23.08 -18.49 -13.93
CA LEU A 80 -23.93 -18.69 -15.10
C LEU A 80 -23.26 -19.60 -16.11
N ASP A 81 -21.99 -19.34 -16.45
CA ASP A 81 -21.23 -20.17 -17.39
C ASP A 81 -21.18 -21.64 -16.92
N VAL A 82 -21.00 -21.90 -15.62
CA VAL A 82 -21.02 -23.27 -15.07
C VAL A 82 -22.43 -23.88 -15.08
N ALA A 83 -23.46 -23.09 -14.80
CA ALA A 83 -24.85 -23.57 -14.83
C ALA A 83 -25.31 -23.90 -16.25
N ASP A 84 -24.88 -23.11 -17.23
CA ASP A 84 -25.17 -23.28 -18.65
C ASP A 84 -24.41 -24.46 -19.27
N ILE A 85 -23.39 -25.03 -18.61
CA ILE A 85 -22.75 -26.33 -18.98
C ILE A 85 -23.68 -27.52 -18.63
N SER A 86 -24.98 -27.34 -18.81
CA SER A 86 -26.00 -28.39 -18.79
C SER A 86 -26.63 -28.49 -20.18
N VAL A 87 -25.83 -28.93 -21.18
CA VAL A 87 -26.12 -29.78 -22.36
C VAL A 87 -24.91 -29.76 -23.30
#